data_AF-A0A7S1HZA7-F1
#
_entry.id   AF-A0A7S1HZA7-F1
#
_cell.length_a   1.000
_cell.length_b   1.000
_cell.length_c   1.000
_cell.angle_alpha   90.00
_cell.angle_beta   90.00
_cell.angle_gamma   90.00
#
_symmetry.space_group_name_H-M   'P 1'
#
loop_
_entity.id
_entity.type
_entity.pdbx_description
1 polymer ?
#
loop_
_entity_poly.entity_id
_entity_poly.type
_entity_poly.pdbx_seq_one_letter_code
_entity_poly.pdbx_strand_id
1 'polypeptide(L)'
;FTFTLAGERVVRHLRNMTFAALLRQEIGYFDTQKTGELLNRLSSDTKSMESASTKNVSMFVRSLVQAIGGLGFLLVISWKLTFVMLAVVPAVAVAAVIFGKYTKRYSSRVQDQLAEASQVADETISNIRTVRSFRQEPRMLSQYQDRIQAGFLMARRLAFIFAGMVSLDITLAGVALLAVLWYGVALVLDGELTV
;
A
#
# COMPACT_ATOMS: atom_id res chain seq x y z
N PHE A 1 12.94 -12.94 -10.50
CA PHE A 1 14.01 -13.86 -10.05
C PHE A 1 15.20 -13.09 -9.49
N THR A 2 15.90 -12.27 -10.27
CA THR A 2 17.11 -11.53 -9.84
C THR A 2 16.86 -10.59 -8.65
N PHE A 3 15.82 -9.77 -8.71
CA PHE A 3 15.42 -8.92 -7.58
C PHE A 3 15.07 -9.74 -6.35
N THR A 4 14.23 -10.77 -6.49
CA THR A 4 13.87 -11.69 -5.39
C THR A 4 15.10 -12.32 -4.73
N LEU A 5 16.09 -12.75 -5.52
CA LEU A 5 17.33 -13.31 -5.01
C LEU A 5 18.18 -12.27 -4.26
N ALA A 6 18.22 -11.03 -4.76
CA ALA A 6 18.88 -9.92 -4.07
C ALA A 6 18.18 -9.59 -2.73
N GLY A 7 16.85 -9.62 -2.69
CA GLY A 7 16.06 -9.46 -1.48
C GLY A 7 16.36 -10.52 -0.44
N GLU A 8 16.38 -11.79 -0.82
CA GLU A 8 16.73 -12.90 0.08
C GLU A 8 18.17 -12.78 0.63
N ARG A 9 19.12 -12.26 -0.17
CA ARG A 9 20.47 -11.96 0.32
C ARG A 9 20.46 -10.87 1.38
N VAL A 10 19.66 -9.82 1.20
CA VAL A 10 19.49 -8.74 2.18
C VAL A 10 18.85 -9.26 3.47
N VAL A 11 17.79 -10.08 3.39
CA VAL A 11 17.18 -10.73 4.58
C VAL A 11 18.20 -11.54 5.34
N ARG A 12 18.95 -12.40 4.63
CA ARG A 12 19.98 -13.23 5.24
C ARG A 12 21.01 -12.37 5.97
N HIS A 13 21.47 -11.28 5.36
CA HIS A 13 22.43 -10.37 5.97
C HIS A 13 21.86 -9.67 7.20
N LEU A 14 20.65 -9.10 7.09
CA LEU A 14 19.96 -8.45 8.20
C LEU A 14 19.74 -9.40 9.38
N ARG A 15 19.25 -10.62 9.14
CA ARG A 15 19.05 -11.63 10.20
C ARG A 15 20.34 -11.96 10.91
N ASN A 16 21.43 -12.16 10.17
CA ASN A 16 22.74 -12.45 10.76
C ASN A 16 23.25 -11.28 11.60
N MET A 17 23.12 -10.03 11.10
CA MET A 17 23.50 -8.84 11.85
C MET A 17 22.67 -8.66 13.12
N THR A 18 21.34 -8.79 13.02
CA THR A 18 20.43 -8.64 14.16
C THR A 18 20.69 -9.72 15.21
N PHE A 19 20.90 -10.97 14.80
CA PHE A 19 21.24 -12.04 15.74
C PHE A 19 22.61 -11.82 16.40
N ALA A 20 23.63 -11.43 15.62
CA ALA A 20 24.95 -11.09 16.17
C ALA A 20 24.90 -9.89 17.14
N ALA A 21 24.05 -8.90 16.87
CA ALA A 21 23.84 -7.76 17.77
C ALA A 21 23.14 -8.18 19.06
N LEU A 22 22.14 -9.07 18.99
CA LEU A 22 21.48 -9.62 20.17
C LEU A 22 22.47 -10.39 21.05
N LEU A 23 23.36 -11.21 20.46
CA LEU A 23 24.38 -11.94 21.23
C LEU A 23 25.40 -11.05 21.95
N ARG A 24 25.52 -9.77 21.56
CA ARG A 24 26.43 -8.79 22.18
C ARG A 24 25.74 -7.91 23.22
N GLN A 25 24.42 -8.05 23.40
CA GLN A 25 23.69 -7.25 24.38
C GLN A 25 23.92 -7.74 25.81
N GLU A 26 23.80 -6.80 26.75
CA GLU A 26 23.90 -7.10 28.18
C GLU A 26 22.68 -7.88 28.68
N ILE A 27 22.83 -8.59 29.79
CA ILE A 27 21.75 -9.41 30.37
C ILE A 27 20.52 -8.56 30.73
N GLY A 28 20.73 -7.33 31.23
CA GLY A 28 19.64 -6.41 31.57
C GLY A 28 18.76 -5.99 30.39
N TYR A 29 19.27 -6.09 29.15
CA TYR A 29 18.45 -5.90 27.94
C TYR A 29 17.41 -7.02 27.79
N PHE A 30 17.77 -8.26 28.14
CA PHE A 30 16.86 -9.41 28.07
C PHE A 30 15.87 -9.45 29.23
N ASP A 31 16.20 -8.84 30.37
CA ASP A 31 15.27 -8.72 31.50
C ASP A 31 14.11 -7.76 31.21
N THR A 32 14.30 -6.82 30.27
CA THR A 32 13.29 -5.81 29.88
C THR A 32 12.52 -6.17 28.61
N GLN A 33 13.03 -7.09 27.78
CA GLN A 33 12.45 -7.43 26.48
C GLN A 33 11.87 -8.85 26.48
N LYS A 34 10.64 -9.01 25.97
CA LYS A 34 10.02 -10.34 25.84
C LYS A 34 10.70 -11.13 24.72
N THR A 35 11.10 -12.38 24.97
CA THR A 35 11.70 -13.28 23.96
C THR A 35 10.89 -13.37 22.68
N GLY A 36 9.55 -13.35 22.78
CA GLY A 36 8.65 -13.35 21.62
C GLY A 36 8.77 -12.10 20.74
N GLU A 37 9.06 -10.93 21.31
CA GLU A 37 9.28 -9.70 20.55
C GLU A 37 10.59 -9.76 19.78
N LEU A 38 11.66 -10.27 20.42
CA LEU A 38 12.97 -10.46 19.78
C LEU A 38 12.89 -11.44 18.60
N LEU A 39 12.14 -12.53 18.75
CA LEU A 39 11.86 -13.49 17.66
C LEU A 39 11.05 -12.85 16.52
N ASN A 40 10.10 -11.98 16.84
CA ASN A 40 9.31 -11.27 15.83
C ASN A 40 10.17 -10.30 15.02
N ARG A 41 11.06 -9.53 15.68
CA ARG A 41 12.04 -8.66 15.02
C ARG A 41 12.95 -9.44 14.08
N LEU A 42 13.45 -10.59 14.53
CA LEU A 42 14.34 -11.42 13.72
C LEU A 42 13.63 -12.02 12.50
N SER A 43 12.37 -12.42 12.63
CA SER A 43 11.65 -13.16 11.58
C SER A 43 10.80 -12.26 10.66
N SER A 44 9.92 -11.43 11.24
CA SER A 44 8.89 -10.65 10.55
C SER A 44 9.40 -9.28 10.08
N ASP A 45 10.14 -8.56 10.94
CA ASP A 45 10.60 -7.21 10.60
C ASP A 45 11.66 -7.24 9.49
N THR A 46 12.61 -8.18 9.59
CA THR A 46 13.62 -8.40 8.52
C THR A 46 12.99 -8.76 7.18
N LYS A 47 11.88 -9.52 7.19
CA LYS A 47 11.14 -9.89 5.97
C LYS A 47 10.34 -8.70 5.43
N SER A 48 9.76 -7.90 6.30
CA SER A 48 9.05 -6.67 5.92
C SER A 48 10.00 -5.66 5.27
N MET A 49 11.22 -5.51 5.79
CA MET A 49 12.27 -4.68 5.18
C MET A 49 12.70 -5.18 3.78
N GLU A 50 12.75 -6.50 3.56
CA GLU A 50 13.03 -7.06 2.23
C GLU A 50 11.93 -6.76 1.23
N SER A 51 10.68 -6.99 1.61
CA SER A 51 9.55 -6.71 0.72
C SER A 51 9.51 -5.21 0.36
N ALA A 52 9.78 -4.33 1.32
CA ALA A 52 9.86 -2.90 1.10
C ALA A 52 11.03 -2.49 0.18
N SER A 53 12.21 -3.11 0.34
CA SER A 53 13.40 -2.75 -0.44
C SER A 53 13.42 -3.38 -1.83
N THR A 54 12.90 -4.60 -1.98
CA THR A 54 13.10 -5.41 -3.18
C THR A 54 11.93 -5.30 -4.14
N LYS A 55 10.69 -5.48 -3.64
CA LYS A 55 9.50 -5.45 -4.52
C LYS A 55 9.20 -4.04 -4.98
N ASN A 56 9.26 -3.05 -4.07
CA ASN A 56 8.96 -1.68 -4.44
C ASN A 56 10.00 -1.13 -5.43
N VAL A 57 11.29 -1.41 -5.21
CA VAL A 57 12.35 -1.00 -6.16
C VAL A 57 12.18 -1.72 -7.49
N SER A 58 11.90 -3.02 -7.50
CA SER A 58 11.67 -3.76 -8.75
C SER A 58 10.46 -3.22 -9.53
N MET A 59 9.35 -2.94 -8.84
CA MET A 59 8.17 -2.33 -9.46
C MET A 59 8.49 -0.94 -9.99
N PHE A 60 9.16 -0.10 -9.20
CA PHE A 60 9.54 1.25 -9.59
C PHE A 60 10.42 1.26 -10.84
N VAL A 61 11.49 0.46 -10.87
CA VAL A 61 12.38 0.35 -12.03
C VAL A 61 11.61 -0.14 -13.25
N ARG A 62 10.76 -1.17 -13.09
CA ARG A 62 9.93 -1.69 -14.19
C ARG A 62 9.00 -0.60 -14.74
N SER A 63 8.29 0.10 -13.87
CA SER A 63 7.38 1.18 -14.27
C SER A 63 8.13 2.33 -14.95
N LEU A 64 9.32 2.68 -14.48
CA LEU A 64 10.17 3.71 -15.08
C LEU A 64 10.60 3.31 -16.50
N VAL A 65 11.10 2.08 -16.67
CA VAL A 65 11.51 1.56 -17.98
C VAL A 65 10.31 1.47 -18.93
N GLN A 66 9.15 1.02 -18.46
CA GLN A 66 7.93 0.99 -19.26
C GLN A 66 7.47 2.40 -19.67
N ALA A 67 7.54 3.38 -18.76
CA ALA A 67 7.16 4.76 -19.06
C ALA A 67 8.10 5.39 -20.09
N ILE A 68 9.42 5.33 -19.85
CA ILE A 68 10.43 5.90 -20.75
C ILE A 68 10.42 5.18 -22.11
N GLY A 69 10.41 3.84 -22.09
CA GLY A 69 10.34 3.03 -23.31
C GLY A 69 9.08 3.31 -24.10
N GLY A 70 7.91 3.29 -23.46
CA GLY A 70 6.62 3.56 -24.10
C GLY A 70 6.54 4.96 -24.71
N LEU A 71 6.97 5.99 -23.97
CA LEU A 71 7.05 7.36 -24.49
C LEU A 71 8.04 7.47 -25.66
N GLY A 72 9.21 6.85 -25.55
CA GLY A 72 10.21 6.83 -26.63
C GLY A 72 9.67 6.18 -27.91
N PHE A 73 9.03 5.01 -27.79
CA PHE A 73 8.39 4.33 -28.93
C PHE A 73 7.29 5.18 -29.57
N LEU A 74 6.41 5.80 -28.76
CA LEU A 74 5.33 6.65 -29.27
C LEU A 74 5.86 7.88 -30.02
N LEU A 75 6.91 8.52 -29.48
CA LEU A 75 7.53 9.69 -30.11
C LEU A 75 8.16 9.37 -31.47
N VAL A 76 8.73 8.16 -31.62
CA VAL A 76 9.31 7.69 -32.90
C VAL A 76 8.22 7.43 -33.93
N ILE A 77 7.07 6.89 -33.53
CA ILE A 77 5.95 6.59 -34.45
C ILE A 77 5.25 7.87 -34.90
N SER A 78 4.76 8.66 -33.94
CA SER A 78 4.07 9.91 -34.23
C SER A 78 4.01 10.79 -32.99
N TRP A 79 4.65 11.95 -33.10
CA TRP A 79 4.57 12.99 -32.08
C TRP A 79 3.13 13.46 -31.85
N LYS A 80 2.28 13.49 -32.90
CA LYS A 80 0.86 13.87 -32.80
C LYS A 80 0.08 12.91 -31.89
N LEU A 81 0.20 11.61 -32.11
CA LEU A 81 -0.44 10.57 -31.26
C LEU A 81 0.10 10.60 -29.83
N THR A 82 1.38 10.90 -29.66
CA THR A 82 2.00 11.00 -28.34
C THR A 82 1.36 12.11 -27.50
N PHE A 83 1.13 13.30 -28.06
CA PHE A 83 0.48 14.40 -27.34
C PHE A 83 -0.97 14.07 -26.96
N VAL A 84 -1.71 13.36 -27.81
CA VAL A 84 -3.06 12.89 -27.49
C VAL A 84 -3.05 11.97 -26.27
N MET A 85 -2.11 11.02 -26.21
CA MET A 85 -1.93 10.16 -25.04
C MET A 85 -1.48 10.94 -23.79
N LEU A 86 -0.54 11.88 -23.97
CA LEU A 86 -0.01 12.68 -22.87
C LEU A 86 -1.07 13.57 -22.22
N ALA A 87 -2.10 14.01 -22.98
CA ALA A 87 -3.21 14.81 -22.46
C ALA A 87 -4.03 14.08 -21.38
N VAL A 88 -4.00 12.74 -21.34
CA VAL A 88 -4.69 11.94 -20.32
C VAL A 88 -3.91 11.93 -19.00
N VAL A 89 -2.58 12.10 -19.05
CA VAL A 89 -1.70 12.01 -17.88
C VAL A 89 -2.05 13.05 -16.80
N PRO A 90 -2.26 14.35 -17.11
CA PRO A 90 -2.70 15.33 -16.12
C PRO A 90 -4.02 14.95 -15.43
N ALA A 91 -4.98 14.40 -16.18
CA ALA A 91 -6.28 14.00 -15.62
C ALA A 91 -6.12 12.86 -14.60
N VAL A 92 -5.34 11.84 -14.95
CA VAL A 92 -5.00 10.73 -14.04
C VAL A 92 -4.20 11.24 -12.83
N ALA A 93 -3.24 12.14 -13.03
CA ALA A 93 -2.44 12.70 -11.94
C ALA A 93 -3.29 13.49 -10.94
N VAL A 94 -4.22 14.33 -11.42
CA VAL A 94 -5.15 15.07 -10.55
C VAL A 94 -6.05 14.11 -9.78
N ALA A 95 -6.61 13.10 -10.45
CA ALA A 95 -7.40 12.07 -9.79
C ALA A 95 -6.59 11.35 -8.70
N ALA A 96 -5.38 10.88 -9.02
CA ALA A 96 -4.51 10.20 -8.07
C ALA A 96 -4.21 11.05 -6.83
N VAL A 97 -3.98 12.36 -6.98
CA VAL A 97 -3.78 13.27 -5.84
C VAL A 97 -5.04 13.39 -4.98
N ILE A 98 -6.21 13.53 -5.61
CA ILE A 98 -7.49 13.65 -4.90
C ILE A 98 -7.81 12.36 -4.14
N PHE A 99 -7.82 11.22 -4.84
CA PHE A 99 -8.08 9.91 -4.24
C PHE A 99 -7.03 9.57 -3.19
N GLY A 100 -5.75 9.86 -3.43
CA GLY A 100 -4.67 9.66 -2.47
C GLY A 100 -4.88 10.42 -1.15
N LYS A 101 -5.35 11.68 -1.20
CA LYS A 101 -5.70 12.44 0.01
C LYS A 101 -6.84 11.77 0.79
N TYR A 102 -7.89 11.31 0.11
CA TYR A 102 -9.00 10.63 0.76
C TYR A 102 -8.58 9.27 1.34
N THR A 103 -7.82 8.49 0.60
CA THR A 103 -7.26 7.21 1.05
C THR A 103 -6.44 7.38 2.32
N LYS A 104 -5.52 8.36 2.36
CA LYS A 104 -4.72 8.65 3.56
C LYS A 104 -5.61 9.03 4.74
N ARG A 105 -6.60 9.91 4.53
CA ARG A 105 -7.50 10.39 5.58
C ARG A 105 -8.32 9.26 6.20
N TYR A 106 -8.95 8.41 5.38
CA TYR A 106 -9.78 7.33 5.88
C TYR A 106 -8.96 6.16 6.43
N SER A 107 -7.79 5.88 5.86
CA SER A 107 -6.87 4.89 6.42
C SER A 107 -6.40 5.28 7.83
N SER A 108 -6.08 6.56 8.06
CA SER A 108 -5.77 7.06 9.40
C SER A 108 -6.94 6.87 10.36
N ARG A 109 -8.17 7.23 9.95
CA ARG A 109 -9.36 7.06 10.80
C ARG A 109 -9.65 5.60 11.15
N VAL A 110 -9.40 4.67 10.24
CA VAL A 110 -9.51 3.23 10.53
C VAL A 110 -8.50 2.83 11.60
N GLN A 111 -7.24 3.29 11.48
CA GLN A 111 -6.21 3.03 12.48
C GLN A 111 -6.55 3.65 13.84
N ASP A 112 -7.08 4.88 13.88
CA ASP A 112 -7.50 5.54 15.11
C ASP A 112 -8.58 4.73 15.84
N GLN A 113 -9.61 4.24 15.12
CA GLN A 113 -10.67 3.42 15.70
C GLN A 113 -10.18 2.05 16.17
N LEU A 114 -9.22 1.45 15.45
CA LEU A 114 -8.58 0.20 15.89
C LEU A 114 -7.75 0.42 17.15
N ALA A 115 -7.02 1.54 17.25
CA ALA A 115 -6.26 1.89 18.44
C ALA A 115 -7.18 2.07 19.67
N GLU A 116 -8.30 2.78 19.52
CA GLU A 116 -9.31 2.92 20.58
C GLU A 116 -9.89 1.56 20.99
N ALA A 117 -10.21 0.68 20.03
CA ALA A 117 -10.68 -0.67 20.33
C ALA A 117 -9.62 -1.50 21.09
N SER A 118 -8.36 -1.42 20.68
CA SER A 118 -7.24 -2.06 21.37
C SER A 118 -7.06 -1.54 22.80
N GLN A 119 -7.24 -0.24 23.02
CA GLN A 119 -7.20 0.33 24.37
C GLN A 119 -8.30 -0.25 25.26
N VAL A 120 -9.55 -0.32 24.78
CA VAL A 120 -10.66 -0.94 25.52
C VAL A 120 -10.35 -2.40 25.86
N ALA A 121 -9.79 -3.15 24.91
CA ALA A 121 -9.39 -4.53 25.13
C ALA A 121 -8.29 -4.65 26.19
N ASP A 122 -7.26 -3.81 26.12
CA ASP A 122 -6.13 -3.81 27.06
C ASP A 122 -6.59 -3.46 28.48
N GLU A 123 -7.40 -2.41 28.65
CA GLU A 123 -7.99 -2.03 29.93
C GLU A 123 -8.85 -3.16 30.54
N THR A 124 -9.67 -3.81 29.70
CA THR A 124 -10.58 -4.89 30.12
C THR A 124 -9.82 -6.14 30.54
N ILE A 125 -8.83 -6.57 29.75
CA ILE A 125 -8.05 -7.77 30.00
C ILE A 125 -7.13 -7.57 31.21
N SER A 126 -6.46 -6.43 31.28
CA SER A 126 -5.55 -6.10 32.38
C SER A 126 -6.28 -6.01 33.73
N ASN A 127 -7.56 -5.57 33.71
CA ASN A 127 -8.38 -5.44 34.91
C ASN A 127 -9.52 -6.48 34.99
N ILE A 128 -9.34 -7.66 34.40
CA ILE A 128 -10.42 -8.65 34.25
C ILE A 128 -11.09 -9.06 35.58
N ARG A 129 -10.33 -9.10 36.68
CA ARG A 129 -10.88 -9.41 38.01
C ARG A 129 -11.90 -8.37 38.46
N THR A 130 -11.59 -7.09 38.23
CA THR A 130 -12.48 -5.95 38.53
C THR A 130 -13.72 -5.98 37.64
N VAL A 131 -13.53 -6.21 36.34
CA VAL A 131 -14.67 -6.30 35.40
C VAL A 131 -15.64 -7.39 35.84
N ARG A 132 -15.13 -8.57 36.22
CA ARG A 132 -15.96 -9.69 36.73
C ARG A 132 -16.59 -9.42 38.09
N SER A 133 -15.86 -8.80 39.02
CA SER A 133 -16.40 -8.51 40.36
C SER A 133 -17.59 -7.55 40.31
N PHE A 134 -17.60 -6.63 39.34
CA PHE A 134 -18.70 -5.68 39.11
C PHE A 134 -19.69 -6.12 38.01
N ARG A 135 -19.54 -7.34 37.45
CA ARG A 135 -20.36 -7.89 36.35
C ARG A 135 -20.51 -6.93 35.15
N GLN A 136 -19.41 -6.28 34.76
CA GLN A 136 -19.37 -5.26 33.69
C GLN A 136 -18.99 -5.84 32.31
N GLU A 137 -18.89 -7.16 32.16
CA GLU A 137 -18.50 -7.80 30.88
C GLU A 137 -19.39 -7.36 29.70
N PRO A 138 -20.73 -7.29 29.82
CA PRO A 138 -21.59 -6.86 28.71
C PRO A 138 -21.30 -5.43 28.27
N ARG A 139 -20.98 -4.54 29.21
CA ARG A 139 -20.66 -3.13 28.95
C ARG A 139 -19.31 -3.00 28.23
N MET A 140 -18.29 -3.72 28.68
CA MET A 140 -16.97 -3.67 28.03
C MET A 140 -17.04 -4.28 26.63
N LEU A 141 -17.81 -5.36 26.45
CA LEU A 141 -18.06 -5.94 25.14
C LEU A 141 -18.75 -4.96 24.19
N SER A 142 -19.80 -4.27 24.65
CA SER A 142 -20.51 -3.30 23.80
C SER A 142 -19.60 -2.15 23.39
N GLN A 143 -18.79 -1.61 24.32
CA GLN A 143 -17.83 -0.55 24.01
C GLN A 143 -16.81 -0.98 22.95
N TYR A 144 -16.27 -2.21 23.06
CA TYR A 144 -15.35 -2.74 22.06
C TYR A 144 -16.05 -2.90 20.69
N GLN A 145 -17.26 -3.45 20.67
CA GLN A 145 -18.04 -3.63 19.45
C GLN A 145 -18.37 -2.30 18.76
N ASP A 146 -18.70 -1.26 19.51
CA ASP A 146 -18.99 0.07 18.98
C ASP A 146 -17.76 0.65 18.24
N ARG A 147 -16.56 0.51 18.82
CA ARG A 147 -15.30 0.97 18.19
C ARG A 147 -14.96 0.16 16.93
N ILE A 148 -15.12 -1.16 16.98
CA ILE A 148 -14.93 -2.02 15.82
C ILE A 148 -15.92 -1.66 14.70
N GLN A 149 -17.18 -1.42 15.04
CA GLN A 149 -18.21 -1.05 14.07
C GLN A 149 -17.92 0.33 13.44
N ALA A 150 -17.49 1.31 14.23
CA ALA A 150 -17.05 2.61 13.73
C ALA A 150 -15.85 2.47 12.78
N GLY A 151 -14.84 1.66 13.15
CA GLY A 151 -13.72 1.32 12.29
C GLY A 151 -14.14 0.65 10.97
N PHE A 152 -15.08 -0.28 11.04
CA PHE A 152 -15.65 -0.95 9.86
C PHE A 152 -16.34 0.04 8.91
N LEU A 153 -17.13 0.99 9.44
CA LEU A 153 -17.78 2.00 8.61
C LEU A 153 -16.77 2.92 7.90
N MET A 154 -15.64 3.25 8.55
CA MET A 154 -14.55 3.99 7.93
C MET A 154 -13.83 3.16 6.88
N ALA A 155 -13.57 1.88 7.16
CA ALA A 155 -12.95 0.94 6.22
C ALA A 155 -13.84 0.72 4.99
N ARG A 156 -15.16 0.65 5.17
CA ARG A 156 -16.12 0.57 4.07
C ARG A 156 -16.04 1.80 3.15
N ARG A 157 -15.96 3.01 3.72
CA ARG A 157 -15.76 4.24 2.93
C ARG A 157 -14.42 4.22 2.19
N LEU A 158 -13.35 3.77 2.84
CA LEU A 158 -12.05 3.59 2.22
C LEU A 158 -12.12 2.63 1.03
N ALA A 159 -12.84 1.50 1.17
CA ALA A 159 -13.05 0.55 0.09
C ALA A 159 -13.80 1.16 -1.09
N PHE A 160 -14.85 1.96 -0.85
CA PHE A 160 -15.54 2.70 -1.92
C PHE A 160 -14.64 3.71 -2.63
N ILE A 161 -13.76 4.40 -1.90
CA ILE A 161 -12.77 5.33 -2.49
C ILE A 161 -11.81 4.57 -3.40
N PHE A 162 -11.29 3.43 -2.95
CA PHE A 162 -10.43 2.57 -3.77
C PHE A 162 -11.15 2.04 -5.01
N ALA A 163 -12.38 1.55 -4.86
CA ALA A 163 -13.18 1.08 -5.99
C ALA A 163 -13.41 2.21 -7.01
N GLY A 164 -13.77 3.41 -6.54
CA GLY A 164 -13.93 4.58 -7.40
C GLY A 164 -12.65 4.96 -8.15
N MET A 165 -11.49 4.91 -7.48
CA MET A 165 -10.18 5.15 -8.11
C MET A 165 -9.91 4.13 -9.22
N VAL A 166 -10.05 2.84 -8.92
CA VAL A 166 -9.80 1.76 -9.90
C VAL A 166 -10.76 1.86 -11.09
N SER A 167 -12.04 2.13 -10.84
CA SER A 167 -13.02 2.31 -11.91
C SER A 167 -12.68 3.51 -12.79
N LEU A 168 -12.29 4.65 -12.20
CA LEU A 168 -11.88 5.83 -12.95
C LEU A 168 -10.66 5.54 -13.83
N ASP A 169 -9.65 4.88 -13.28
CA ASP A 169 -8.43 4.53 -14.03
C ASP A 169 -8.74 3.63 -15.23
N ILE A 170 -9.59 2.61 -15.06
CA ILE A 170 -10.01 1.73 -16.14
C ILE A 170 -10.81 2.50 -17.21
N THR A 171 -11.74 3.37 -16.80
CA THR A 171 -12.53 4.17 -17.74
C THR A 171 -11.67 5.16 -18.51
N LEU A 172 -10.76 5.88 -17.84
CA LEU A 172 -9.84 6.82 -18.49
C LEU A 172 -8.92 6.11 -19.48
N ALA A 173 -8.38 4.94 -19.11
CA ALA A 173 -7.57 4.13 -20.02
C ALA A 173 -8.38 3.66 -21.24
N GLY A 174 -9.63 3.25 -21.05
CA GLY A 174 -10.53 2.87 -22.14
C GLY A 174 -10.86 4.03 -23.09
N VAL A 175 -11.16 5.21 -22.55
CA VAL A 175 -11.41 6.42 -23.36
C VAL A 175 -10.15 6.83 -24.12
N ALA A 176 -8.98 6.79 -23.48
CA ALA A 176 -7.70 7.07 -24.13
C ALA A 176 -7.44 6.13 -25.30
N LEU A 177 -7.68 4.83 -25.12
CA LEU A 177 -7.52 3.83 -26.18
C LEU A 177 -8.46 4.12 -27.36
N LEU A 178 -9.74 4.41 -27.11
CA LEU A 178 -10.70 4.75 -28.15
C LEU A 178 -10.30 6.03 -28.91
N ALA A 179 -9.85 7.07 -28.20
CA ALA A 179 -9.39 8.31 -28.79
C ALA A 179 -8.18 8.10 -29.71
N VAL A 180 -7.23 7.26 -29.28
CA VAL A 180 -6.03 6.92 -30.04
C VAL A 180 -6.36 6.08 -31.27
N LEU A 181 -7.27 5.11 -31.15
CA LEU A 181 -7.72 4.34 -32.31
C LEU A 181 -8.43 5.22 -33.31
N TRP A 182 -9.33 6.10 -32.86
CA TRP A 182 -10.06 7.01 -33.74
C TRP A 182 -9.11 7.98 -34.47
N TYR A 183 -8.20 8.62 -33.73
CA TYR A 183 -7.22 9.55 -34.32
C TYR A 183 -6.18 8.84 -35.18
N GLY A 184 -5.77 7.62 -34.79
CA GLY A 184 -4.86 6.78 -35.57
C GLY A 184 -5.46 6.38 -36.91
N VAL A 185 -6.73 5.97 -36.94
CA VAL A 185 -7.46 5.67 -38.19
C VAL A 185 -7.53 6.90 -39.09
N ALA A 186 -7.82 8.08 -38.54
CA ALA A 186 -7.84 9.32 -39.31
C ALA A 186 -6.47 9.62 -39.97
N LEU A 187 -5.36 9.46 -39.25
CA LEU A 187 -4.02 9.65 -39.80
C LEU A 187 -3.65 8.63 -40.89
N VAL A 188 -4.12 7.39 -40.77
CA VAL A 188 -3.91 6.36 -41.79
C VAL A 188 -4.70 6.70 -43.06
N LEU A 189 -5.94 7.17 -42.91
CA LEU A 189 -6.78 7.60 -44.04
C LEU A 189 -6.19 8.82 -44.76
N ASP A 190 -5.55 9.73 -44.03
CA ASP A 190 -4.84 10.89 -44.57
C ASP A 190 -3.47 10.53 -45.19
N GLY A 191 -3.04 9.27 -45.10
CA GLY A 191 -1.76 8.80 -45.64
C GLY A 191 -0.52 9.22 -44.85
N GLU A 192 -0.69 9.86 -43.69
CA GLU A 192 0.42 10.28 -42.80
C GLU A 192 1.02 9.11 -42.00
N LEU A 193 0.26 8.02 -41.82
CA LEU A 193 0.70 6.80 -41.16
C LEU A 193 0.43 5.56 -42.02
N THR A 194 1.42 4.68 -42.14
CA THR A 194 1.26 3.35 -42.73
C THR A 194 0.83 2.34 -41.66
N VAL A 195 -0.07 1.41 -42.05
CA VAL A 195 -0.58 0.31 -41.20
C VAL A 195 0.51 -0.72 -40.91
#